data_AF-A0A831YAD7-F1
#
_entry.id   AF-A0A831YAD7-F1
#
_cell.length_a   1.000
_cell.length_b   1.000
_cell.length_c   1.000
_cell.angle_alpha   90.00
_cell.angle_beta   90.00
_cell.angle_gamma   90.00
#
_symmetry.space_group_name_H-M   'P 1'
#
loop_
_entity.id
_entity.type
_entity.pdbx_description
1 polymer ?
#
loop_
_entity_poly.entity_id
_entity_poly.type
_entity_poly.pdbx_seq_one_letter_code
_entity_poly.pdbx_strand_id
1 'polypeptide(L)'
;SEEDLLSDTDKKFLESLNVRIYTFPATKFAIEHAGTELATNMAMVGALFGCIGCVGLEAIEEGIKARFLKKFVASGGTASLDSALERKFKKKLELIEKNLNTARAAYELAAEWAKSQGLESFLPPPPRKVEVA
;
A
#
# COMPACT_ATOMS: atom_id res chain seq x y z
N SER A 1 7.41 -17.61 -7.94
CA SER A 1 7.04 -19.01 -8.22
C SER A 1 5.60 -19.18 -7.78
N GLU A 2 4.83 -20.04 -8.46
CA GLU A 2 3.50 -20.51 -8.03
C GLU A 2 3.66 -21.70 -7.08
N GLU A 3 4.66 -21.62 -6.20
CA GLU A 3 4.92 -22.69 -5.24
C GLU A 3 3.96 -22.52 -4.07
N ASP A 4 3.23 -23.58 -3.76
CA ASP A 4 2.32 -23.59 -2.63
C ASP A 4 3.12 -23.53 -1.33
N LEU A 5 2.95 -22.44 -0.59
CA LEU A 5 3.70 -22.18 0.64
C LEU A 5 3.21 -23.03 1.82
N LEU A 6 2.03 -23.67 1.69
CA LEU A 6 1.38 -24.39 2.77
C LEU A 6 1.32 -25.88 2.47
N SER A 7 1.74 -26.68 3.45
CA SER A 7 1.54 -28.12 3.40
C SER A 7 0.07 -28.48 3.57
N ASP A 8 -0.31 -29.71 3.22
CA ASP A 8 -1.68 -30.21 3.46
C ASP A 8 -2.04 -30.22 4.95
N THR A 9 -1.04 -30.35 5.84
CA THR A 9 -1.25 -30.29 7.29
C THR A 9 -1.58 -28.87 7.73
N ASP A 10 -0.88 -27.87 7.19
CA ASP A 10 -1.13 -26.45 7.51
C ASP A 10 -2.53 -26.03 7.05
N LYS A 11 -2.92 -26.44 5.84
CA LYS A 11 -4.25 -26.13 5.28
C LYS A 11 -5.37 -26.69 6.16
N LYS A 12 -5.27 -27.96 6.57
CA LYS A 12 -6.26 -28.58 7.47
C LYS A 12 -6.33 -27.87 8.83
N PHE A 13 -5.19 -27.49 9.38
CA PHE A 13 -5.14 -26.76 10.64
C PHE A 13 -5.80 -25.38 10.53
N LEU A 14 -5.44 -24.59 9.51
CA LEU A 14 -6.00 -23.26 9.27
C LEU A 14 -7.51 -23.31 8.96
N GLU A 15 -7.95 -24.32 8.20
CA GLU A 15 -9.37 -24.57 7.93
C GLU A 15 -10.14 -24.88 9.22
N SER A 16 -9.56 -25.67 10.13
CA SER A 16 -10.18 -25.97 11.43
C SER A 16 -10.34 -24.74 12.33
N LEU A 17 -9.55 -23.69 12.08
CA LEU A 17 -9.65 -22.37 12.74
C LEU A 17 -10.52 -21.37 11.97
N ASN A 18 -11.15 -21.79 10.86
CA ASN A 18 -11.92 -20.93 9.96
C ASN A 18 -11.10 -19.72 9.44
N VAL A 19 -9.82 -19.93 9.17
CA VAL A 19 -8.92 -18.89 8.65
C VAL A 19 -8.96 -18.87 7.12
N ARG A 20 -9.12 -17.69 6.54
CA ARG A 20 -9.00 -17.47 5.09
C ARG A 20 -7.55 -17.16 4.73
N ILE A 21 -7.05 -17.77 3.65
CA ILE A 21 -5.65 -17.68 3.22
C ILE A 21 -5.57 -16.86 1.94
N TYR A 22 -4.84 -15.74 1.99
CA TYR A 22 -4.52 -14.93 0.81
C TYR A 22 -3.03 -14.99 0.51
N THR A 23 -2.67 -15.69 -0.57
CA THR A 23 -1.29 -15.76 -1.05
C THR A 23 -1.08 -14.68 -2.11
N PHE A 24 -0.10 -13.79 -1.89
CA PHE A 24 0.14 -12.63 -2.74
C PHE A 24 1.63 -12.50 -3.11
N PRO A 25 2.01 -12.55 -4.40
CA PRO A 25 3.41 -12.49 -4.84
C PRO A 25 3.95 -11.06 -4.87
N ALA A 26 4.07 -10.44 -3.69
CA ALA A 26 4.34 -9.02 -3.52
C ALA A 26 5.62 -8.51 -4.22
N THR A 27 6.70 -9.30 -4.22
CA THR A 27 7.96 -8.89 -4.87
C THR A 27 7.81 -8.78 -6.38
N LYS A 28 7.17 -9.79 -7.00
CA LYS A 28 6.90 -9.77 -8.44
C LYS A 28 5.97 -8.60 -8.78
N PHE A 29 4.93 -8.42 -7.98
CA PHE A 29 3.98 -7.33 -8.12
C PHE A 29 4.66 -5.95 -8.05
N ALA A 30 5.58 -5.76 -7.10
CA ALA A 30 6.35 -4.52 -6.94
C ALA A 30 7.27 -4.24 -8.13
N ILE A 31 7.93 -5.28 -8.66
CA ILE A 31 8.76 -5.14 -9.87
C ILE A 31 7.89 -4.72 -11.07
N GLU A 32 6.72 -5.31 -11.24
CA GLU A 32 5.80 -4.99 -12.35
C GLU A 32 5.23 -3.56 -12.26
N HIS A 33 4.91 -3.08 -11.05
CA HIS A 33 4.26 -1.77 -10.87
C HIS A 33 5.23 -0.61 -10.64
N ALA A 34 6.37 -0.85 -9.98
CA ALA A 34 7.33 0.19 -9.61
C ALA A 34 8.71 0.03 -10.30
N GLY A 35 8.92 -1.06 -11.04
CA GLY A 35 10.22 -1.36 -11.66
C GLY A 35 11.31 -1.74 -10.65
N THR A 36 10.95 -2.04 -9.40
CA THR A 36 11.90 -2.35 -8.33
C THR A 36 11.25 -3.22 -7.25
N GLU A 37 12.03 -4.15 -6.70
CA GLU A 37 11.64 -4.94 -5.52
C GLU A 37 11.54 -4.10 -4.24
N LEU A 38 12.10 -2.89 -4.21
CA LEU A 38 12.07 -2.04 -3.02
C LEU A 38 10.64 -1.60 -2.63
N ALA A 39 9.68 -1.67 -3.57
CA ALA A 39 8.27 -1.40 -3.32
C ALA A 39 7.48 -2.63 -2.82
N THR A 40 8.14 -3.77 -2.55
CA THR A 40 7.50 -4.99 -2.01
C THR A 40 6.76 -4.70 -0.71
N ASN A 41 7.32 -3.84 0.14
CA ASN A 41 6.67 -3.43 1.39
C ASN A 41 5.34 -2.70 1.14
N MET A 42 5.25 -1.86 0.10
CA MET A 42 4.02 -1.15 -0.27
C MET A 42 2.99 -2.11 -0.84
N ALA A 43 3.42 -3.08 -1.63
CA ALA A 43 2.55 -4.15 -2.12
C ALA A 43 1.95 -4.93 -0.94
N MET A 44 2.77 -5.33 0.05
CA MET A 44 2.31 -6.03 1.24
C MET A 44 1.37 -5.20 2.12
N VAL A 45 1.68 -3.91 2.33
CA VAL A 45 0.82 -3.00 3.11
C VAL A 45 -0.52 -2.77 2.42
N GLY A 46 -0.51 -2.55 1.10
CA GLY A 46 -1.72 -2.41 0.31
C GLY A 46 -2.59 -3.66 0.41
N ALA A 47 -2.01 -4.83 0.17
CA ALA A 47 -2.70 -6.10 0.26
C ALA A 47 -3.32 -6.35 1.66
N LEU A 48 -2.56 -6.08 2.73
CA LEU A 48 -3.04 -6.24 4.10
C LEU A 48 -4.26 -5.35 4.38
N PHE A 49 -4.18 -4.06 4.04
CA PHE A 49 -5.29 -3.14 4.29
C PHE A 49 -6.49 -3.40 3.38
N GLY A 50 -6.26 -3.88 2.16
CA GLY A 50 -7.33 -4.32 1.27
C GLY A 50 -8.09 -5.53 1.83
N CYS A 51 -7.37 -6.51 2.39
CA CYS A 51 -7.99 -7.67 3.03
C CYS A 51 -8.79 -7.30 4.28
N ILE A 52 -8.27 -6.39 5.11
CA ILE A 52 -8.88 -6.05 6.41
C ILE A 52 -10.01 -5.02 6.25
N GLY A 53 -9.88 -4.07 5.33
CA GLY A 53 -10.84 -2.97 5.15
C GLY A 53 -10.81 -1.89 6.25
N CYS A 54 -9.85 -1.91 7.18
CA CYS A 54 -9.81 -0.93 8.27
C CYS A 54 -9.14 0.41 7.91
N VAL A 55 -8.35 0.47 6.83
CA VAL A 55 -7.64 1.69 6.42
C VAL A 55 -7.99 2.01 4.98
N GLY A 56 -8.60 3.17 4.74
CA GLY A 56 -8.91 3.65 3.39
C GLY A 56 -7.69 4.10 2.61
N LEU A 57 -7.80 4.12 1.28
CA LEU A 57 -6.72 4.51 0.37
C LEU A 57 -6.20 5.92 0.67
N GLU A 58 -7.07 6.87 1.03
CA GLU A 58 -6.65 8.25 1.34
C GLU A 58 -5.68 8.27 2.54
N ALA A 59 -5.97 7.51 3.60
CA ALA A 59 -5.14 7.43 4.79
C ALA A 59 -3.79 6.75 4.50
N ILE A 60 -3.79 5.73 3.63
CA ILE A 60 -2.56 5.07 3.16
C ILE A 60 -1.68 6.09 2.43
N GLU A 61 -2.27 6.86 1.51
CA GLU A 61 -1.57 7.87 0.74
C GLU A 61 -0.98 8.97 1.62
N GLU A 62 -1.78 9.50 2.55
CA GLU A 62 -1.34 10.51 3.51
C GLU A 62 -0.19 9.98 4.37
N GLY A 63 -0.27 8.74 4.86
CA GLY A 63 0.78 8.10 5.63
C GLY A 63 2.10 7.96 4.86
N ILE A 64 2.02 7.52 3.60
CA ILE A 64 3.20 7.40 2.72
C ILE A 64 3.78 8.79 2.43
N LYS A 65 2.94 9.75 2.03
CA LYS A 65 3.36 11.14 1.79
C LYS A 65 4.01 11.73 3.04
N ALA A 66 3.43 11.59 4.23
CA ALA A 66 3.99 12.12 5.47
C ALA A 66 5.34 11.49 5.83
N ARG A 67 5.51 10.18 5.60
CA ARG A 67 6.76 9.46 5.85
C ARG A 67 7.89 9.96 4.95
N PHE A 68 7.61 10.18 3.66
CA PHE A 68 8.63 10.53 2.68
C PHE A 68 8.81 12.05 2.51
N LEU A 69 7.75 12.86 2.62
CA LEU A 69 7.77 14.31 2.38
C LEU A 69 7.97 15.18 3.63
N LYS A 70 8.47 14.63 4.76
CA LYS A 70 8.73 15.40 6.00
C LYS A 70 9.17 16.84 5.70
N LYS A 71 8.46 17.81 6.29
CA LYS A 71 8.52 19.27 6.03
C LYS A 71 9.93 19.71 5.60
N PHE A 72 10.11 19.92 4.29
CA PHE A 72 11.23 20.71 3.81
C PHE A 72 10.99 22.15 4.28
N VAL A 73 11.61 22.54 5.38
CA VAL A 73 11.69 23.95 5.78
C VAL A 73 12.71 24.59 4.86
N ALA A 74 12.24 25.12 3.73
CA ALA A 74 13.03 26.08 2.98
C ALA A 74 13.12 27.34 3.86
N SER A 75 14.22 27.48 4.59
CA SER A 75 14.51 28.70 5.34
C SER A 75 14.44 29.86 4.34
N GLY A 76 13.44 30.71 4.50
CA GLY A 76 13.26 31.92 3.70
C GLY A 76 14.54 32.74 3.70
N GLY A 77 15.02 33.10 2.52
CA GLY A 77 16.21 33.92 2.37
C GLY A 77 16.64 34.07 0.93
N THR A 78 17.03 32.98 0.27
CA THR A 78 17.69 33.04 -1.05
C THR A 78 17.64 31.67 -1.74
N ALA A 79 16.47 31.25 -2.22
CA ALA A 79 16.32 29.97 -2.94
C ALA A 79 16.86 30.09 -4.37
N SER A 80 18.18 30.08 -4.54
CA SER A 80 18.77 29.55 -5.76
C SER A 80 18.67 28.03 -5.68
N LEU A 81 17.64 27.46 -6.31
CA LEU A 81 17.50 26.01 -6.46
C LEU A 81 18.71 25.50 -7.27
N ASP A 82 19.68 24.87 -6.61
CA ASP A 82 20.73 24.14 -7.29
C ASP A 82 20.07 23.03 -8.13
N SER A 83 20.41 22.95 -9.43
CA SER A 83 19.97 21.90 -10.36
C SER A 83 20.14 20.48 -9.78
N ALA A 84 21.13 20.26 -8.90
CA ALA A 84 21.33 19.00 -8.20
C ALA A 84 20.24 18.71 -7.16
N LEU A 85 19.73 19.74 -6.47
CA LEU A 85 18.65 19.63 -5.49
C LEU A 85 17.31 19.36 -6.19
N GLU A 86 17.02 20.05 -7.30
CA GLU A 86 15.82 19.81 -8.11
C GLU A 86 15.75 18.37 -8.63
N ARG A 87 16.87 17.85 -9.15
CA ARG A 87 16.95 16.45 -9.61
C ARG A 87 16.69 15.45 -8.48
N LYS A 88 17.24 15.69 -7.28
CA LYS A 88 16.98 14.83 -6.11
C LYS A 88 15.51 14.88 -5.68
N PHE A 89 14.89 16.06 -5.75
CA PHE A 89 13.49 16.25 -5.42
C PHE A 89 12.57 15.53 -6.41
N LYS A 90 12.80 15.69 -7.71
CA LYS A 90 12.04 14.99 -8.75
C LYS A 90 12.10 13.48 -8.59
N LYS A 91 13.30 12.92 -8.36
CA LYS A 91 13.46 11.47 -8.11
C LYS A 91 12.69 11.00 -6.87
N LYS A 92 12.63 11.83 -5.83
CA LYS A 92 11.90 11.51 -4.61
C LYS A 92 10.38 11.49 -4.83
N LEU A 93 9.86 12.44 -5.60
CA LEU A 93 8.44 12.47 -5.98
C LEU A 93 8.07 11.26 -6.84
N GLU A 94 8.89 10.93 -7.85
CA GLU A 94 8.68 9.75 -8.68
C GLU A 94 8.69 8.46 -7.85
N LEU A 95 9.61 8.35 -6.88
CA LEU A 95 9.64 7.21 -5.97
C LEU A 95 8.38 7.12 -5.12
N ILE A 96 7.89 8.24 -4.58
CA ILE A 96 6.65 8.28 -3.79
C ILE A 96 5.47 7.83 -4.65
N GLU A 97 5.35 8.37 -5.86
CA GLU A 97 4.27 8.03 -6.79
C GLU A 97 4.25 6.52 -7.11
N LYS A 98 5.42 5.94 -7.41
CA LYS A 98 5.54 4.49 -7.63
C LYS A 98 5.10 3.68 -6.40
N ASN A 99 5.54 4.08 -5.21
CA ASN A 99 5.14 3.43 -3.96
C ASN A 99 3.62 3.51 -3.71
N LEU A 100 3.02 4.67 -3.97
CA LEU A 100 1.57 4.87 -3.86
C LEU A 100 0.80 4.00 -4.85
N ASN A 101 1.22 3.96 -6.11
CA ASN A 101 0.55 3.18 -7.15
C ASN A 101 0.64 1.67 -6.84
N THR A 102 1.79 1.19 -6.38
CA THR A 102 1.93 -0.21 -5.93
C THR A 102 1.01 -0.53 -4.75
N ALA A 103 0.93 0.35 -3.74
CA ALA A 103 0.04 0.13 -2.60
C ALA A 103 -1.45 0.12 -3.01
N ARG A 104 -1.87 1.07 -3.86
CA ARG A 104 -3.25 1.16 -4.37
C ARG A 104 -3.64 -0.09 -5.15
N ALA A 105 -2.82 -0.51 -6.11
CA ALA A 105 -3.12 -1.68 -6.94
C ALA A 105 -3.19 -2.97 -6.11
N ALA A 106 -2.29 -3.13 -5.11
CA ALA A 106 -2.34 -4.29 -4.21
C ALA A 106 -3.57 -4.26 -3.28
N TYR A 107 -3.98 -3.07 -2.83
CA TYR A 107 -5.18 -2.87 -2.02
C TYR A 107 -6.44 -3.30 -2.77
N GLU A 108 -6.61 -2.83 -4.01
CA GLU A 108 -7.79 -3.14 -4.82
C GLU A 108 -7.94 -4.64 -5.04
N LEU A 109 -6.85 -5.32 -5.44
CA LEU A 109 -6.83 -6.76 -5.66
C LEU A 109 -7.19 -7.55 -4.39
N ALA A 110 -6.62 -7.15 -3.25
CA ALA A 110 -6.88 -7.81 -1.97
C ALA A 110 -8.29 -7.55 -1.45
N ALA A 111 -8.83 -6.34 -1.66
CA ALA A 111 -10.20 -5.99 -1.29
C ALA A 111 -11.23 -6.76 -2.12
N GLU A 112 -10.98 -6.94 -3.42
CA GLU A 112 -11.81 -7.79 -4.28
C GLU A 112 -11.76 -9.25 -3.85
N TRP A 113 -10.56 -9.76 -3.53
CA TRP A 113 -10.41 -11.10 -3.00
C TRP A 113 -11.20 -11.27 -1.69
N ALA A 114 -11.07 -10.35 -0.74
CA ALA A 114 -11.76 -10.42 0.55
C ALA A 114 -13.29 -10.45 0.38
N LYS A 115 -13.83 -9.61 -0.52
CA LYS A 115 -15.26 -9.64 -0.89
C LYS A 115 -15.67 -10.99 -1.48
N SER A 116 -14.85 -11.59 -2.35
CA SER A 116 -15.13 -12.92 -2.92
C SER A 116 -15.18 -14.02 -1.86
N GLN A 117 -14.49 -13.85 -0.73
CA GLN A 117 -14.49 -14.77 0.40
C GLN A 117 -15.62 -14.48 1.41
N GLY A 118 -16.47 -13.48 1.14
CA GLY A 118 -17.52 -13.05 2.06
C GLY A 118 -17.00 -12.37 3.33
N LEU A 119 -15.78 -11.83 3.29
CA LEU A 119 -15.23 -11.07 4.41
C LEU A 119 -15.78 -9.65 4.37
N GLU A 120 -16.36 -9.22 5.49
CA GLU A 120 -16.77 -7.84 5.68
C GLU A 120 -15.59 -6.98 6.13
N SER A 121 -15.66 -5.68 5.81
CA SER A 121 -14.69 -4.71 6.31
C SER A 121 -14.71 -4.70 7.84
N PHE A 122 -13.53 -4.74 8.47
CA PHE A 122 -13.43 -4.76 9.93
C PHE A 122 -13.97 -3.48 10.57
N LEU A 123 -13.93 -2.36 9.84
CA LEU A 123 -14.52 -1.10 10.26
C LEU A 123 -15.70 -0.71 9.37
N PRO A 124 -16.73 -0.06 9.93
CA PRO A 124 -17.79 0.55 9.13
C PRO A 124 -17.18 1.64 8.21
N PRO A 125 -17.85 1.98 7.11
CA PRO A 125 -17.40 3.06 6.24
C PRO A 125 -17.25 4.36 7.04
N PRO A 126 -16.23 5.18 6.73
CA PRO A 126 -16.02 6.43 7.45
C PRO A 126 -17.27 7.32 7.35
N PRO A 127 -17.62 8.07 8.42
CA PRO A 127 -18.71 9.02 8.37
C PRO A 127 -18.47 10.01 7.23
N ARG A 128 -19.48 10.26 6.40
CA ARG A 128 -19.39 11.25 5.31
C ARG A 128 -18.94 12.58 5.92
N LYS A 129 -17.88 13.18 5.38
CA LYS A 129 -17.50 14.55 5.77
C LYS A 129 -18.72 15.44 5.53
N VAL A 130 -19.27 15.99 6.62
CA VAL A 130 -20.27 17.03 6.52
C VAL A 130 -19.52 18.24 5.97
N GLU A 131 -19.86 18.67 4.75
CA GLU A 131 -19.35 19.93 4.23
C GLU A 131 -19.80 21.03 5.19
N VAL A 132 -18.85 21.63 5.89
CA VAL A 132 -19.11 22.82 6.69
C VAL A 132 -19.24 23.96 5.69
N ALA A 133 -20.49 24.38 5.45
CA ALA A 133 -20.85 25.49 4.59
C ALA A 133 -20.29 26.83 5.10
#